data_AF-A0A7W0R8K2-F1
#
_entry.id   AF-A0A7W0R8K2-F1
#
_cell.length_a   1.000
_cell.length_b   1.000
_cell.length_c   1.000
_cell.angle_alpha   90.00
_cell.angle_beta   90.00
_cell.angle_gamma   90.00
#
_symmetry.space_group_name_H-M   'P 1'
#
loop_
_entity.id
_entity.type
_entity.pdbx_description
1 polymer ?
#
loop_
_entity_poly.entity_id
_entity_poly.type
_entity_poly.pdbx_seq_one_letter_code
_entity_poly.pdbx_strand_id
1 'polypeptide(L)'
;MRPKPQISAESEEYRDERWRREGTRQVETALDAERFIEQIGFAACLTDSRRPGPSLYVAVCGRRDAVMPRNVQKDPEASLTWVLKDEIVGRGKVYYAKLARGKTMFLAQRMIPYFHAVLGVRRSEET
;
A
#
# COMPACT_ATOMS: atom_id res chain seq x y z
N MET A 1 17.16 -18.52 12.98
CA MET A 1 16.53 -17.61 12.01
C MET A 1 16.03 -18.43 10.83
N ARG A 2 14.73 -18.35 10.46
CA ARG A 2 14.29 -18.93 9.18
C ARG A 2 14.95 -18.15 8.04
N PRO A 3 15.51 -18.81 7.01
CA PRO A 3 16.06 -18.11 5.86
C PRO A 3 14.97 -17.23 5.26
N LYS A 4 15.30 -15.97 4.93
CA LYS A 4 14.37 -15.11 4.20
C LYS A 4 14.08 -15.80 2.86
N PRO A 5 12.80 -15.95 2.47
CA PRO A 5 12.47 -16.42 1.14
C PRO A 5 13.19 -15.54 0.11
N GLN A 6 13.97 -16.17 -0.78
CA GLN A 6 14.59 -15.44 -1.87
C GLN A 6 13.50 -15.09 -2.88
N ILE A 7 13.38 -13.80 -3.19
CA ILE A 7 12.40 -13.30 -4.15
C ILE A 7 13.00 -13.52 -5.55
N SER A 8 12.23 -14.14 -6.45
CA SER A 8 12.68 -14.35 -7.83
C SER A 8 12.81 -13.02 -8.58
N ALA A 9 13.66 -12.96 -9.61
CA ALA A 9 13.81 -11.76 -10.44
C ALA A 9 12.46 -11.34 -11.07
N GLU A 10 11.70 -12.30 -11.60
CA GLU A 10 10.34 -12.09 -12.12
C GLU A 10 9.40 -11.47 -11.07
N SER A 11 9.46 -11.94 -9.83
CA SER A 11 8.66 -11.38 -8.74
C SER A 11 9.07 -9.95 -8.40
N GLU A 12 10.36 -9.62 -8.48
CA GLU A 12 10.83 -8.24 -8.29
C GLU A 12 10.35 -7.33 -9.42
N GLU A 13 10.50 -7.74 -10.67
CA GLU A 13 10.02 -6.99 -11.85
C GLU A 13 8.52 -6.70 -11.79
N TYR A 14 7.71 -7.71 -11.44
CA TYR A 14 6.29 -7.52 -11.22
C TYR A 14 6.00 -6.49 -10.12
N ARG A 15 6.76 -6.52 -9.03
CA ARG A 15 6.62 -5.55 -7.93
C ARG A 15 7.04 -4.15 -8.35
N ASP A 16 8.09 -4.02 -9.14
CA ASP A 16 8.52 -2.72 -9.67
C ASP A 16 7.45 -2.07 -10.52
N GLU A 17 6.93 -2.85 -11.45
CA GLU A 17 5.91 -2.40 -12.36
C GLU A 17 4.61 -2.05 -11.63
N ARG A 18 4.12 -2.96 -10.78
CA ARG A 18 2.79 -2.86 -10.16
C ARG A 18 2.78 -1.98 -8.94
N TRP A 19 3.84 -1.99 -8.13
CA TRP A 19 3.91 -1.17 -6.91
C TRP A 19 4.54 0.19 -7.16
N ARG A 20 4.74 0.57 -8.43
CA ARG A 20 5.28 1.87 -8.86
C ARG A 20 6.61 2.19 -8.16
N ARG A 21 7.54 1.22 -8.16
CA ARG A 21 8.88 1.39 -7.55
C ARG A 21 9.92 1.92 -8.54
N GLU A 22 9.46 2.52 -9.62
CA GLU A 22 10.27 3.13 -10.68
C GLU A 22 9.86 4.60 -10.82
N GLY A 23 10.86 5.49 -10.96
CA GLY A 23 10.64 6.94 -10.88
C GLY A 23 9.66 7.49 -11.92
N THR A 24 9.50 6.81 -13.06
CA THR A 24 8.58 7.21 -14.14
C THR A 24 7.10 6.96 -13.83
N ARG A 25 6.78 6.27 -12.73
CA ARG A 25 5.41 5.91 -12.37
C ARG A 25 5.01 6.43 -10.98
N GLN A 26 5.68 7.45 -10.48
CA GLN A 26 5.41 8.00 -9.15
C GLN A 26 3.95 8.43 -8.96
N VAL A 27 3.47 8.30 -7.72
CA VAL A 27 2.16 8.82 -7.31
C VAL A 27 2.36 10.24 -6.81
N GLU A 28 1.82 11.22 -7.52
CA GLU A 28 1.94 12.63 -7.16
C GLU A 28 0.59 13.24 -6.74
N THR A 29 -0.52 12.69 -7.23
CA THR A 29 -1.87 13.23 -7.01
C THR A 29 -2.81 12.22 -6.35
N ALA A 30 -3.91 12.71 -5.76
CA ALA A 30 -4.95 11.84 -5.20
C ALA A 30 -5.57 10.91 -6.26
N LEU A 31 -5.69 11.39 -7.51
CA LEU A 31 -6.20 10.56 -8.61
C LEU A 31 -5.21 9.44 -8.96
N ASP A 32 -3.90 9.70 -8.90
CA ASP A 32 -2.88 8.67 -9.11
C ASP A 32 -2.90 7.64 -7.99
N ALA A 33 -3.09 8.09 -6.74
CA ALA A 33 -3.19 7.24 -5.57
C ALA A 33 -4.44 6.33 -5.65
N GLU A 34 -5.59 6.87 -6.05
CA GLU A 34 -6.81 6.10 -6.30
C GLU A 34 -6.59 5.04 -7.38
N ARG A 35 -6.02 5.43 -8.53
CA ARG A 35 -5.73 4.49 -9.63
C ARG A 35 -4.75 3.40 -9.19
N PHE A 36 -3.73 3.76 -8.42
CA PHE A 36 -2.76 2.83 -7.85
C PHE A 36 -3.42 1.79 -6.94
N ILE A 37 -4.23 2.25 -5.98
CA ILE A 37 -4.92 1.35 -5.04
C ILE A 37 -5.94 0.48 -5.78
N GLU A 38 -6.69 1.02 -6.74
CA GLU A 38 -7.65 0.27 -7.53
C GLU A 38 -6.98 -0.86 -8.34
N GLN A 39 -5.85 -0.55 -8.99
CA GLN A 39 -5.10 -1.51 -9.80
C GLN A 39 -4.51 -2.64 -8.95
N ILE A 40 -3.97 -2.34 -7.77
CA ILE A 40 -3.35 -3.35 -6.88
C ILE A 40 -4.41 -4.08 -6.05
N GLY A 41 -5.49 -3.39 -5.69
CA GLY A 41 -6.54 -3.86 -4.81
C GLY A 41 -6.35 -3.44 -3.36
N PHE A 42 -5.12 -3.37 -2.86
CA PHE A 42 -4.83 -2.92 -1.49
C PHE A 42 -3.42 -2.36 -1.37
N ALA A 43 -3.21 -1.43 -0.44
CA ALA A 43 -1.89 -0.88 -0.15
C ALA A 43 -1.78 -0.39 1.29
N ALA A 44 -0.61 -0.54 1.90
CA ALA A 44 -0.31 0.14 3.16
C ALA A 44 -0.14 1.66 2.94
N CYS A 45 -0.30 2.46 4.00
CA CYS A 45 -0.18 3.91 3.87
C CYS A 45 1.28 4.38 3.90
N LEU A 46 1.95 4.21 5.04
CA LEU A 46 3.27 4.76 5.33
C LEU A 46 4.24 3.65 5.76
N THR A 47 4.31 2.60 4.95
CA THR A 47 5.34 1.57 5.13
C THR A 47 6.43 1.73 4.08
N ASP A 48 7.67 1.47 4.48
CA ASP A 48 8.82 1.57 3.58
C ASP A 48 9.22 0.20 3.02
N SER A 49 10.29 0.18 2.22
CA SER A 49 10.82 -1.01 1.54
C SER A 49 11.18 -2.17 2.48
N ARG A 50 11.34 -1.92 3.79
CA ARG A 50 11.66 -2.96 4.78
C ARG A 50 10.46 -3.84 5.09
N ARG A 51 9.23 -3.38 4.80
CA ARG A 51 8.02 -4.19 4.92
C ARG A 51 7.59 -4.68 3.54
N PRO A 52 7.44 -6.01 3.35
CA PRO A 52 6.99 -6.54 2.08
C PRO A 52 5.53 -6.16 1.85
N GLY A 53 5.23 -5.67 0.65
CA GLY A 53 3.89 -5.35 0.19
C GLY A 53 3.80 -4.01 -0.56
N PRO A 54 2.67 -3.76 -1.23
CA PRO A 54 2.38 -2.47 -1.84
C PRO A 54 2.19 -1.40 -0.76
N SER A 55 2.77 -0.22 -0.97
CA SER A 55 2.69 0.91 -0.06
C SER A 55 2.54 2.20 -0.83
N LEU A 56 1.64 3.08 -0.39
CA LEU A 56 1.45 4.40 -0.97
C LEU A 56 2.74 5.23 -0.85
N TYR A 57 3.40 5.22 0.31
CA TYR A 57 4.69 5.90 0.48
C TYR A 57 5.75 5.45 -0.53
N VAL A 58 5.90 4.14 -0.75
CA VAL A 58 6.88 3.62 -1.73
C VAL A 58 6.53 4.05 -3.15
N ALA A 59 5.24 4.06 -3.49
CA ALA A 59 4.75 4.51 -4.78
C ALA A 59 4.91 6.03 -4.99
N VAL A 60 4.82 6.84 -3.92
CA VAL A 60 5.14 8.27 -3.94
C VAL A 60 6.65 8.46 -4.14
N CYS A 61 7.49 7.71 -3.43
CA CYS A 61 8.94 7.78 -3.59
C CYS A 61 9.42 7.27 -4.97
N GLY A 62 8.71 6.35 -5.61
CA GLY A 62 9.07 5.81 -6.93
C GLY A 62 10.41 5.08 -6.99
N ARG A 63 10.86 4.51 -5.87
CA ARG A 63 12.17 3.83 -5.76
C ARG A 63 12.07 2.55 -4.96
N ARG A 64 12.87 1.55 -5.34
CA ARG A 64 12.91 0.22 -4.69
C ARG A 64 13.36 0.29 -3.23
N ASP A 65 14.31 1.18 -2.95
CA ASP A 65 15.00 1.35 -1.67
C ASP A 65 14.46 2.55 -0.87
N ALA A 66 13.18 2.90 -1.07
CA ALA A 66 12.52 3.91 -0.26
C ALA A 66 12.58 3.49 1.21
N VAL A 67 13.38 4.19 2.02
CA VAL A 67 13.52 3.98 3.46
C VAL A 67 13.15 5.27 4.16
N MET A 68 12.22 5.17 5.10
CA MET A 68 11.73 6.32 5.82
C MET A 68 12.84 6.89 6.72
N PRO A 69 13.23 8.18 6.55
CA PRO A 69 14.32 8.77 7.32
C PRO A 69 13.92 8.95 8.79
N ARG A 70 14.93 9.08 9.67
CA ARG A 70 14.69 9.28 11.12
C ARG A 70 13.86 10.53 11.41
N ASN A 71 14.01 11.57 10.59
CA ASN A 71 13.26 12.82 10.68
C ASN A 71 12.11 12.87 9.66
N VAL A 72 11.24 11.85 9.68
CA VAL A 72 10.12 11.69 8.73
C VAL A 72 9.23 12.93 8.56
N GLN A 73 9.10 13.76 9.59
CA GLN A 73 8.26 14.97 9.52
C GLN A 73 8.80 16.02 8.53
N LYS A 74 10.10 15.98 8.21
CA LYS A 74 10.73 16.90 7.26
C LYS A 74 10.87 16.29 5.86
N ASP A 75 10.43 15.05 5.69
CA ASP A 75 10.53 14.33 4.43
C ASP A 75 9.40 14.77 3.49
N PRO A 76 9.71 15.34 2.31
CA PRO A 76 8.69 15.79 1.36
C PRO A 76 7.78 14.65 0.91
N GLU A 77 8.33 13.45 0.71
CA GLU A 77 7.61 12.27 0.22
C GLU A 77 6.63 11.74 1.28
N ALA A 78 7.04 11.71 2.55
CA ALA A 78 6.15 11.38 3.66
C ALA A 78 5.06 12.45 3.85
N SER A 79 5.41 13.73 3.73
CA SER A 79 4.44 14.84 3.80
C SER A 79 3.39 14.73 2.69
N LEU A 80 3.84 14.51 1.45
CA LEU A 80 2.96 14.28 0.31
C LEU A 80 2.06 13.06 0.52
N THR A 81 2.62 11.94 1.01
CA THR A 81 1.83 10.73 1.34
C THR A 81 0.72 11.01 2.36
N TRP A 82 0.98 11.85 3.36
CA TRP A 82 -0.05 12.26 4.33
C TRP A 82 -1.16 13.09 3.71
N VAL A 83 -0.80 14.08 2.88
CA VAL A 83 -1.78 14.90 2.15
C VAL A 83 -2.64 14.01 1.26
N LEU A 84 -2.00 13.13 0.47
CA LEU A 84 -2.70 12.20 -0.41
C LEU A 84 -3.64 11.27 0.35
N LYS A 85 -3.23 10.75 1.51
CA LYS A 85 -4.10 9.94 2.36
C LYS A 85 -5.37 10.71 2.74
N ASP A 86 -5.24 11.95 3.18
CA ASP A 86 -6.39 12.71 3.66
C ASP A 86 -7.32 13.10 2.49
N GLU A 87 -6.76 13.43 1.33
CA GLU A 87 -7.53 13.69 0.11
C GLU A 87 -8.29 12.46 -0.39
N ILE A 88 -7.64 11.29 -0.50
CA ILE A 88 -8.32 10.07 -1.02
C ILE A 88 -9.38 9.55 -0.04
N VAL A 89 -9.14 9.69 1.28
CA VAL A 89 -10.14 9.34 2.30
C VAL A 89 -11.32 10.30 2.24
N GLY A 90 -11.06 11.61 2.11
CA GLY A 90 -12.11 12.62 1.97
C GLY A 90 -12.96 12.43 0.70
N ARG A 91 -12.35 11.93 -0.39
CA ARG A 91 -13.04 11.60 -1.64
C ARG A 91 -13.87 10.31 -1.58
N GLY A 92 -13.61 9.42 -0.63
CA GLY A 92 -14.38 8.20 -0.39
C GLY A 92 -14.31 7.15 -1.51
N LYS A 93 -13.37 7.27 -2.45
CA LYS A 93 -13.18 6.31 -3.56
C LYS A 93 -12.42 5.06 -3.17
N VAL A 94 -11.73 5.09 -2.04
CA VAL A 94 -10.98 3.97 -1.46
C VAL A 94 -11.35 3.81 0.00
N TYR A 95 -11.41 2.55 0.45
CA TYR A 95 -11.73 2.23 1.82
C TYR A 95 -10.45 2.19 2.66
N TYR A 96 -10.43 2.92 3.78
CA TYR A 96 -9.29 2.95 4.69
C TYR A 96 -9.67 2.30 6.01
N ALA A 97 -9.16 1.09 6.27
CA ALA A 97 -9.56 0.31 7.43
C ALA A 97 -8.47 -0.65 7.93
N LYS A 98 -8.71 -1.19 9.13
CA LYS A 98 -7.90 -2.25 9.70
C LYS A 98 -8.40 -3.60 9.20
N LEU A 99 -7.53 -4.33 8.50
CA LEU A 99 -7.85 -5.66 7.96
C LEU A 99 -6.92 -6.70 8.61
N ALA A 100 -6.09 -7.36 7.80
CA ALA A 100 -5.25 -8.47 8.24
C ALA A 100 -4.36 -8.08 9.43
N ARG A 101 -4.51 -8.81 10.54
CA ARG A 101 -3.75 -8.63 11.79
C ARG A 101 -3.87 -7.20 12.37
N GLY A 102 -5.00 -6.53 12.15
CA GLY A 102 -5.25 -5.19 12.68
C GLY A 102 -4.44 -4.07 12.03
N LYS A 103 -3.77 -4.35 10.89
CA LYS A 103 -3.00 -3.35 10.16
C LYS A 103 -3.92 -2.46 9.33
N THR A 104 -3.71 -1.16 9.43
CA THR A 104 -4.44 -0.18 8.64
C THR A 104 -3.90 -0.15 7.21
N MET A 105 -4.81 -0.27 6.25
CA MET A 105 -4.48 -0.28 4.82
C MET A 105 -5.61 0.34 4.00
N PHE A 106 -5.24 0.81 2.82
CA PHE A 106 -6.18 1.17 1.77
C PHE A 106 -6.65 -0.09 1.05
N LEU A 107 -7.92 -0.08 0.66
CA LEU A 107 -8.57 -1.15 -0.04
C LEU A 107 -9.40 -0.56 -1.18
N ALA A 108 -9.24 -1.11 -2.38
CA ALA A 108 -10.10 -0.87 -3.52
C ALA A 108 -11.53 -1.31 -3.18
N GLN A 109 -12.55 -0.56 -3.59
CA GLN A 109 -13.94 -0.88 -3.25
C GLN A 109 -14.34 -2.27 -3.74
N ARG A 110 -13.88 -2.67 -4.93
CA ARG A 110 -14.11 -4.01 -5.48
C ARG A 110 -13.57 -5.14 -4.59
N MET A 111 -12.61 -4.86 -3.71
CA MET A 111 -11.99 -5.88 -2.87
C MET A 111 -12.76 -6.13 -1.57
N ILE A 112 -13.67 -5.23 -1.19
CA ILE A 112 -14.44 -5.32 0.06
C ILE A 112 -15.17 -6.67 0.20
N PRO A 113 -15.92 -7.19 -0.79
CA PRO A 113 -16.64 -8.45 -0.63
C PRO A 113 -15.72 -9.64 -0.37
N TYR A 114 -14.55 -9.67 -1.02
CA TYR A 114 -13.58 -10.76 -0.89
C TYR A 114 -12.92 -10.77 0.49
N PHE A 115 -12.54 -9.59 1.00
CA PHE A 115 -11.97 -9.49 2.34
C PHE A 115 -13.03 -9.76 3.41
N HIS A 116 -14.27 -9.32 3.20
CA HIS A 116 -15.38 -9.61 4.10
C HIS A 116 -15.67 -11.13 4.16
N ALA A 117 -15.64 -11.83 3.03
CA ALA A 117 -15.89 -13.27 2.98
C ALA A 117 -14.86 -14.12 3.75
N VAL A 118 -13.60 -13.65 3.86
CA VAL A 118 -12.52 -14.40 4.51
C VAL A 118 -12.19 -13.89 5.91
N LEU A 119 -12.25 -12.58 6.13
CA LEU A 119 -11.87 -11.94 7.41
C LEU A 119 -13.06 -11.42 8.21
N GLY A 120 -14.25 -11.32 7.61
CA GLY A 120 -15.49 -10.89 8.26
C GLY A 120 -16.28 -12.04 8.88
N VAL A 121 -15.85 -13.29 8.67
CA VAL A 121 -16.45 -14.48 9.30
C VAL A 121 -16.21 -14.39 10.81
N ARG A 122 -17.27 -14.47 11.60
CA ARG A 122 -17.10 -14.52 13.06
C ARG A 122 -16.40 -15.83 13.39
N ARG A 123 -15.57 -15.85 14.42
CA ARG A 123 -14.86 -17.07 14.85
C ARG A 123 -15.79 -18.26 15.18
N SER A 124 -17.07 -17.99 15.42
CA SER A 124 -18.14 -18.97 15.60
C SER A 124 -18.65 -19.63 14.31
N GLU A 125 -18.29 -19.08 13.15
CA GLU A 125 -18.75 -19.48 11.82
C GLU A 125 -17.60 -20.08 10.97
N GLU A 126 -16.38 -20.14 11.51
CA GLU A 126 -15.27 -20.90 10.92
C GLU A 126 -15.61 -22.40 11.00
N THR A 127 -15.91 -23.02 9.84
CA THR A 127 -16.24 -24.46 9.72
C THR A 127 -14.99 -25.32 9.60
#